data_AF-A0A5C4L4T8-F1
#
_entry.id   AF-A0A5C4L4T8-F1
#
_cell.length_a   1.000
_cell.length_b   1.000
_cell.length_c   1.000
_cell.angle_alpha   90.00
_cell.angle_beta   90.00
_cell.angle_gamma   90.00
#
_symmetry.space_group_name_H-M   'P 1'
#
loop_
_entity.id
_entity.type
_entity.pdbx_description
1 polymer ?
#
loop_
_entity_poly.entity_id
_entity_poly.type
_entity_poly.pdbx_seq_one_letter_code
_entity_poly.pdbx_strand_id
1 'polypeptide(L)'
;MIDAADRWGPFSPGIDAPERIARCRCLEAVIHLATGPRGQEAVRLLREAERDPSGLPAARAINAMQTPDKRHVWASYAALNKPHPAA
;
A
#
# COMPACT_ATOMS: atom_id res chain seq x y z
N MET A 1 7.88 8.16 19.59
CA MET A 1 8.59 7.97 18.31
C MET A 1 7.52 7.92 17.25
N ILE A 2 7.48 8.89 16.31
CA ILE A 2 6.54 8.83 15.19
C ILE A 2 7.12 7.76 14.25
N ASP A 3 6.37 6.70 13.97
CA ASP A 3 6.80 5.71 12.98
C ASP A 3 7.11 6.41 11.66
N ALA A 4 8.19 5.99 10.99
CA ALA A 4 8.51 6.53 9.67
C ALA A 4 7.26 6.39 8.78
N ALA A 5 6.93 7.43 8.01
CA ALA A 5 5.74 7.50 7.15
C ALA A 5 5.63 6.38 6.10
N ASP A 6 6.65 5.53 6.02
CA ASP A 6 6.76 4.37 5.16
C ASP A 6 6.44 3.03 5.88
N ARG A 7 6.13 3.04 7.18
CA ARG A 7 5.87 1.82 8.00
C ARG A 7 4.38 1.59 8.25
N TRP A 8 3.65 1.27 7.19
CA TRP A 8 2.20 0.99 7.27
C TRP A 8 1.82 -0.13 6.29
N GLY A 9 0.63 -0.71 6.48
CA GLY A 9 0.07 -1.70 5.54
C GLY A 9 1.02 -2.89 5.29
N PRO A 10 1.48 -3.14 4.04
CA PRO A 10 2.43 -4.20 3.71
C PRO A 10 3.87 -3.93 4.17
N PHE A 11 4.19 -2.71 4.60
CA PHE A 11 5.52 -2.30 5.07
C PHE A 11 5.62 -2.25 6.61
N SER A 12 4.56 -2.70 7.29
CA SER A 12 4.55 -2.78 8.75
C SER A 12 5.58 -3.81 9.23
N PRO A 13 6.37 -3.50 10.27
CA PRO A 13 7.22 -4.53 10.89
C PRO A 13 6.35 -5.67 11.45
N GLY A 14 6.90 -6.89 11.45
CA GLY A 14 6.31 -8.02 12.16
C GLY A 14 5.14 -8.73 11.48
N ILE A 15 4.81 -8.41 10.22
CA ILE A 15 3.89 -9.20 9.42
C ILE A 15 4.60 -10.39 8.78
N ASP A 16 3.92 -11.51 8.66
CA ASP A 16 4.48 -12.69 7.99
C ASP A 16 4.55 -12.50 6.46
N ALA A 17 5.27 -13.40 5.78
CA ALA A 17 5.44 -13.30 4.34
C ALA A 17 4.11 -13.46 3.55
N PRO A 18 3.23 -14.42 3.87
CA PRO A 18 1.92 -14.54 3.22
C PRO A 18 1.04 -13.29 3.38
N GLU A 19 0.95 -12.74 4.59
CA GLU A 19 0.17 -11.53 4.88
C GLU A 19 0.74 -10.33 4.12
N ARG A 20 2.07 -10.16 4.10
CA ARG A 20 2.72 -9.12 3.30
C ARG A 20 2.30 -9.19 1.83
N ILE A 21 2.40 -10.38 1.22
CA ILE A 21 2.04 -10.59 -0.19
C ILE A 21 0.56 -10.25 -0.41
N ALA A 22 -0.33 -10.71 0.45
CA ALA A 22 -1.76 -10.41 0.36
C ALA A 22 -2.03 -8.90 0.44
N ARG A 23 -1.38 -8.20 1.38
CA ARG A 23 -1.48 -6.75 1.55
C ARG A 23 -0.91 -5.98 0.35
N CYS A 24 0.21 -6.43 -0.23
CA CYS A 24 0.77 -5.85 -1.46
C CYS A 24 -0.22 -5.95 -2.63
N ARG A 25 -0.78 -7.13 -2.87
CA ARG A 25 -1.73 -7.36 -3.98
C ARG A 25 -3.03 -6.57 -3.79
N CYS A 26 -3.51 -6.48 -2.55
CA CYS A 26 -4.64 -5.64 -2.19
C CYS A 26 -4.37 -4.17 -2.51
N LEU A 27 -3.20 -3.66 -2.13
CA LEU A 27 -2.80 -2.29 -2.40
C LEU A 27 -2.57 -2.02 -3.89
N GLU A 28 -2.03 -2.98 -4.64
CA GLU A 28 -1.93 -2.93 -6.11
C GLU A 28 -3.32 -2.72 -6.74
N ALA A 29 -4.32 -3.51 -6.33
CA ALA A 29 -5.68 -3.37 -6.84
C ALA A 29 -6.27 -1.98 -6.53
N VAL A 30 -6.07 -1.47 -5.31
CA VAL A 30 -6.53 -0.13 -4.92
C VAL A 30 -5.86 0.96 -5.77
N ILE A 31 -4.55 0.88 -6.01
CA ILE A 31 -3.82 1.85 -6.81
C ILE A 31 -4.32 1.84 -8.26
N HIS A 32 -4.51 0.65 -8.85
CA HIS A 32 -5.06 0.54 -10.20
C HIS A 32 -6.44 1.19 -10.32
N LEU A 33 -7.34 0.95 -9.37
CA LEU A 33 -8.69 1.52 -9.38
C LEU A 33 -8.69 3.04 -9.15
N ALA A 34 -7.85 3.53 -8.22
CA ALA A 34 -7.84 4.93 -7.82
C ALA A 34 -7.12 5.84 -8.82
N THR A 35 -6.05 5.34 -9.46
CA THR A 35 -5.10 6.18 -10.20
C THR A 35 -4.95 5.79 -11.67
N GLY A 36 -5.45 4.61 -12.06
CA GLY A 36 -5.27 4.08 -13.41
C GLY A 36 -3.78 4.01 -13.81
N PRO A 37 -3.41 4.44 -15.03
CA PRO A 37 -2.01 4.44 -15.48
C PRO A 37 -1.06 5.31 -14.65
N ARG A 38 -1.57 6.31 -13.92
CA ARG A 38 -0.72 7.24 -13.15
C ARG A 38 0.00 6.55 -11.98
N GLY A 39 -0.55 5.46 -11.46
CA GLY A 39 0.05 4.68 -10.37
C GLY A 39 0.94 3.53 -10.82
N GLN A 40 1.23 3.41 -12.12
CA GLN A 40 1.95 2.24 -12.66
C GLN A 40 3.33 2.02 -12.02
N GLU A 41 4.07 3.10 -11.73
CA GLU A 41 5.37 2.99 -11.07
C GLU A 41 5.25 2.46 -9.63
N ALA A 42 4.23 2.92 -8.89
CA ALA A 42 3.97 2.42 -7.55
C ALA A 42 3.58 0.93 -7.57
N VAL A 43 2.79 0.49 -8.55
CA VAL A 43 2.46 -0.93 -8.76
C VAL A 43 3.71 -1.75 -9.08
N ARG A 44 4.58 -1.26 -9.96
CA ARG A 44 5.83 -1.94 -10.31
C ARG A 44 6.68 -2.20 -9.06
N LEU A 45 6.85 -1.18 -8.23
CA LEU A 45 7.60 -1.26 -6.98
C LEU A 45 6.91 -2.15 -5.93
N LEU A 46 5.58 -2.16 -5.88
CA LEU A 46 4.80 -3.06 -5.01
C LEU A 46 5.03 -4.54 -5.33
N ARG A 47 5.10 -4.88 -6.62
CA ARG A 47 5.40 -6.24 -7.07
C ARG A 47 6.84 -6.68 -6.75
N GLU A 48 7.77 -5.72 -6.65
CA GLU A 48 9.11 -5.98 -6.12
C GLU A 48 9.05 -6.23 -4.61
N ALA A 49 8.27 -5.44 -3.87
CA ALA A 49 8.07 -5.58 -2.43
C ALA A 49 7.38 -6.90 -2.01
N GLU A 50 6.64 -7.56 -2.92
CA GLU A 50 6.15 -8.93 -2.68
C GLU A 50 7.31 -9.91 -2.43
N ARG A 51 8.39 -9.78 -3.21
CA ARG A 51 9.56 -10.67 -3.19
C ARG A 51 10.59 -10.24 -2.14
N ASP A 52 10.77 -8.92 -2.00
CA ASP A 52 11.73 -8.34 -1.07
C ASP A 52 11.01 -7.46 -0.02
N PRO A 53 10.95 -7.88 1.25
CA PRO A 53 10.34 -7.10 2.32
C PRO A 53 11.07 -5.78 2.63
N SER A 54 12.24 -5.51 2.04
CA SER A 54 12.94 -4.22 2.17
C SER A 54 12.29 -3.05 1.41
N GLY A 55 11.10 -3.27 0.82
CA GLY A 55 10.35 -2.46 -0.14
C GLY A 55 9.95 -1.01 0.22
N LEU A 56 10.78 -0.27 0.97
CA LEU A 56 10.71 1.18 1.15
C LEU A 56 10.51 1.99 -0.15
N PRO A 57 11.03 1.59 -1.33
CA PRO A 57 10.75 2.28 -2.58
C PRO A 57 9.26 2.35 -2.93
N ALA A 58 8.49 1.29 -2.68
CA ALA A 58 7.06 1.26 -2.98
C ALA A 58 6.27 2.21 -2.08
N ALA A 59 6.55 2.22 -0.78
CA ALA A 59 5.95 3.17 0.17
C ALA A 59 6.21 4.62 -0.24
N ARG A 60 7.46 4.93 -0.63
CA ARG A 60 7.86 6.26 -1.09
C ARG A 60 7.18 6.67 -2.38
N ALA A 61 7.04 5.77 -3.35
CA ALA A 61 6.35 6.05 -4.60
C ALA A 61 4.87 6.39 -4.38
N ILE A 62 4.20 5.70 -3.45
CA ILE A 62 2.82 6.02 -3.06
C ILE A 62 2.77 7.37 -2.35
N ASN A 63 3.72 7.65 -1.46
CA ASN A 63 3.81 8.93 -0.74
C ASN A 63 4.06 10.13 -1.67
N ALA A 64 4.73 9.89 -2.80
CA ALA A 64 5.05 10.88 -3.83
C ALA A 64 3.94 11.11 -4.87
N MET A 65 2.85 10.33 -4.85
CA MET A 65 1.70 10.57 -5.73
C MET A 65 1.12 11.97 -5.54
N GLN A 66 0.46 12.49 -6.59
CA GLN A 66 -0.32 13.72 -6.48
C GLN A 66 -1.33 13.60 -5.33
N THR A 67 -1.53 14.69 -4.59
CA THR A 67 -2.33 14.69 -3.36
C THR A 67 -3.72 14.05 -3.49
N PRO A 68 -4.49 14.27 -4.58
CA PRO A 68 -5.78 13.60 -4.75
C PRO A 68 -5.65 12.07 -4.87
N ASP A 69 -4.74 11.60 -5.72
CA ASP A 69 -4.47 10.16 -5.94
C ASP A 69 -4.01 9.50 -4.63
N LYS A 70 -3.05 10.11 -3.93
CA LYS A 70 -2.54 9.60 -2.65
C LYS A 70 -3.65 9.45 -1.60
N ARG A 71 -4.47 10.49 -1.43
CA ARG A 71 -5.58 10.48 -0.46
C ARG A 71 -6.60 9.40 -0.81
N HIS A 72 -6.92 9.23 -2.09
CA HIS A 72 -7.87 8.22 -2.53
C HIS A 72 -7.33 6.80 -2.27
N VAL A 73 -6.07 6.53 -2.61
CA VAL A 73 -5.41 5.24 -2.33
C VAL A 73 -5.43 4.93 -0.83
N TRP A 74 -5.01 5.88 0.01
CA TRP A 74 -4.99 5.68 1.46
C TRP A 74 -6.37 5.47 2.06
N ALA A 75 -7.37 6.27 1.66
CA ALA A 75 -8.72 6.15 2.18
C ALA A 75 -9.34 4.79 1.81
N SER A 76 -9.20 4.37 0.55
CA SER A 76 -9.71 3.09 0.06
C SER A 76 -9.01 1.91 0.73
N TYR A 77 -7.68 1.95 0.86
CA TYR A 77 -6.93 0.89 1.54
C TYR A 77 -7.27 0.81 3.05
N ALA A 78 -7.37 1.96 3.72
CA ALA A 78 -7.76 1.99 5.14
C ALA A 78 -9.18 1.45 5.35
N ALA A 79 -10.11 1.70 4.42
CA ALA A 79 -11.47 1.19 4.52
C ALA A 79 -11.53 -0.35 4.48
N LEU A 80 -10.66 -1.01 3.69
CA LEU A 80 -10.59 -2.47 3.63
C LEU A 80 -10.13 -3.11 4.94
N ASN A 81 -9.33 -2.39 5.72
CA ASN A 81 -8.80 -2.87 7.01
C ASN A 81 -9.68 -2.49 8.20
N LYS A 82 -10.77 -1.75 8.00
CA LYS A 82 -11.71 -1.43 9.08
C LYS A 82 -12.49 -2.70 9.44
N PRO A 83 -12.70 -2.99 10.73
CA PRO A 83 -13.63 -4.04 11.14
C PRO A 83 -14.99 -3.74 10.51
N HIS A 84 -15.59 -4.74 9.87
CA HIS A 84 -16.97 -4.60 9.44
C HIS A 84 -17.83 -4.44 10.70
N PRO A 85 -18.75 -3.46 10.77
CA PRO A 85 -19.67 -3.38 11.88
C PRO A 85 -20.41 -4.72 11.99
N ALA A 86 -20.47 -5.29 13.19
CA ALA A 86 -21.28 -6.47 13.43
C ALA A 86 -22.72 -6.15 13.05
N ALA A 87 -23.34 -7.04 12.26
CA ALA A 87 -24.72 -6.91 11.81
C ALA A 87 -25.72 -6.90 12.97
#